data_AF-A0A315EUQ2-F1
#
_entry.id   AF-A0A315EUQ2-F1
#
_cell.length_a   1.000
_cell.length_b   1.000
_cell.length_c   1.000
_cell.angle_alpha   90.00
_cell.angle_beta   90.00
_cell.angle_gamma   90.00
#
_symmetry.space_group_name_H-M   'P 1'
#
loop_
_entity.id
_entity.type
_entity.pdbx_description
1 polymer ?
#
loop_
_entity_poly.entity_id
_entity_poly.type
_entity_poly.pdbx_seq_one_letter_code
_entity_poly.pdbx_strand_id
1 'polypeptide(L)' 'MSEQKNQLLDAIKSLYAQLETANTAFFHSKSSADEQHVRHLEAQMNEIIDALVMLESPPS' A
#
# COMPACT_ATOMS: atom_id res chain seq x y z
N MET A 1 -14.37 -11.74 11.80
CA MET A 1 -13.32 -11.19 10.91
C MET A 1 -12.00 -11.69 11.44
N SER A 2 -11.14 -12.33 10.63
CA SER A 2 -9.87 -12.89 11.13
C SER A 2 -8.92 -11.77 11.54
N GLU A 3 -8.14 -11.99 12.60
CA GLU A 3 -7.16 -11.01 13.12
C GLU A 3 -6.16 -10.60 12.03
N GLN A 4 -5.71 -11.57 11.23
CA GLN A 4 -4.85 -11.35 10.07
C GLN A 4 -5.49 -10.45 9.01
N LYS A 5 -6.81 -10.59 8.74
CA LYS A 5 -7.51 -9.70 7.81
C LYS A 5 -7.54 -8.26 8.33
N ASN A 6 -7.80 -8.07 9.62
CA ASN A 6 -7.81 -6.73 10.22
C ASN A 6 -6.42 -6.08 10.14
N GLN A 7 -5.35 -6.83 10.39
CA GLN A 7 -3.98 -6.36 10.26
C GLN A 7 -3.65 -5.90 8.83
N LEU A 8 -4.03 -6.67 7.81
CA LEU A 8 -3.83 -6.29 6.41
C LEU A 8 -4.62 -5.02 6.05
N LEU A 9 -5.87 -4.92 6.51
CA LEU A 9 -6.69 -3.72 6.27
C LEU A 9 -6.15 -2.47 6.94
N ASP A 10 -5.63 -2.59 8.16
CA ASP A 10 -5.03 -1.46 8.87
C ASP A 10 -3.68 -1.05 8.24
N ALA A 11 -2.91 -2.02 7.72
CA ALA A 11 -1.72 -1.74 6.93
C ALA A 11 -2.04 -0.98 5.63
N ILE A 12 -3.10 -1.39 4.90
CA ILE A 12 -3.58 -0.68 3.70
C ILE A 12 -3.96 0.76 4.04
N LYS A 13 -4.73 0.99 5.12
CA LYS A 13 -5.10 2.36 5.52
C LYS A 13 -3.88 3.21 5.83
N SER A 14 -2.88 2.66 6.52
CA SER A 14 -1.65 3.36 6.83
C SER A 14 -0.85 3.71 5.58
N LEU A 15 -0.71 2.77 4.64
CA LEU A 15 -0.01 3.00 3.38
C LEU A 15 -0.71 4.01 2.49
N TYR A 16 -2.04 4.09 2.51
CA TYR A 16 -2.79 5.08 1.74
C TYR A 16 -2.42 6.52 2.16
N ALA A 17 -2.37 6.79 3.46
CA ALA A 17 -1.97 8.11 3.97
C ALA A 17 -0.49 8.45 3.62
N GLN A 18 0.39 7.45 3.64
CA GLN A 18 1.78 7.61 3.23
C GLN A 18 1.91 7.90 1.73
N LEU A 19 1.13 7.20 0.89
CA LEU A 19 1.07 7.44 -0.55
C LEU A 19 0.55 8.83 -0.89
N GLU A 20 -0.48 9.30 -0.21
CA GLU A 20 -1.00 10.67 -0.40
C GLU A 20 0.08 11.72 -0.08
N THR A 21 0.83 11.51 1.01
CA THR A 21 1.93 12.39 1.41
C THR A 21 3.08 12.35 0.38
N ALA A 22 3.51 11.16 -0.03
CA ALA A 22 4.58 10.96 -1.01
C ALA A 22 4.21 11.52 -2.39
N ASN A 23 2.97 11.33 -2.83
CA ASN A 23 2.47 11.88 -4.09
C ASN A 23 2.41 13.41 -4.05
N THR A 24 2.00 13.99 -2.92
CA THR A 24 2.02 15.46 -2.74
C THR A 24 3.46 15.98 -2.82
N ALA A 25 4.40 15.32 -2.14
CA ALA A 25 5.82 15.67 -2.21
C ALA A 25 6.37 15.58 -3.65
N PHE A 26 6.10 14.47 -4.34
CA PHE A 26 6.50 14.27 -5.74
C PHE A 26 5.86 15.29 -6.68
N PHE A 27 4.58 15.64 -6.49
CA PHE A 27 3.91 16.65 -7.30
C PHE A 27 4.61 18.02 -7.21
N HIS A 28 5.07 18.39 -6.01
CA HIS A 28 5.77 19.64 -5.78
C HIS A 28 7.23 19.62 -6.26
N SER A 29 7.97 18.56 -5.97
CA SER A 29 9.41 18.50 -6.25
C SER A 29 9.73 18.00 -7.66
N LYS A 30 8.88 17.12 -8.21
CA LYS A 30 9.11 16.30 -9.42
C LYS A 30 10.47 15.58 -9.39
N SER A 31 10.96 15.28 -8.20
CA SER A 31 12.27 14.67 -8.02
C SER A 31 12.22 13.17 -8.28
N SER A 32 13.30 12.62 -8.83
CA SER A 32 13.41 11.17 -9.02
C SER A 32 13.38 10.40 -7.69
N ALA A 33 13.85 11.01 -6.61
CA ALA A 33 13.80 10.40 -5.28
C ALA A 33 12.36 10.26 -4.77
N ASP A 34 11.53 11.30 -4.95
CA ASP A 34 10.13 11.24 -4.55
C ASP A 34 9.33 10.29 -5.46
N GLU A 35 9.64 10.23 -6.76
CA GLU A 35 9.06 9.23 -7.67
C GLU A 35 9.37 7.80 -7.22
N GLN A 36 10.64 7.53 -6.89
CA GLN A 36 11.06 6.22 -6.38
C GLN A 36 10.37 5.87 -5.06
N HIS A 37 10.18 6.86 -4.19
CA HIS A 37 9.48 6.68 -2.93
C HIS A 37 8.00 6.32 -3.15
N VAL A 38 7.30 7.04 -4.04
CA VAL A 38 5.91 6.70 -4.43
C VAL A 38 5.84 5.27 -4.96
N ARG A 39 6.68 4.92 -5.94
CA ARG A 39 6.68 3.57 -6.55
C ARG A 39 6.94 2.47 -5.52
N HIS A 40 7.81 2.73 -4.54
CA HIS A 40 8.09 1.77 -3.47
C HIS A 40 6.89 1.54 -2.55
N LEU A 41 6.16 2.60 -2.21
CA LEU A 41 4.93 2.49 -1.41
C LEU A 41 3.79 1.81 -2.20
N GLU A 42 3.68 2.07 -3.51
CA GLU A 42 2.72 1.40 -4.40
C GLU A 42 2.99 -0.10 -4.47
N ALA A 43 4.25 -0.51 -4.59
CA ALA A 43 4.64 -1.92 -4.58
C ALA A 43 4.22 -2.62 -3.27
N GLN A 44 4.49 -2.00 -2.12
CA GLN A 44 4.07 -2.54 -0.81
C GLN A 44 2.55 -2.66 -0.69
N MET A 45 1.81 -1.67 -1.18
CA MET A 45 0.35 -1.70 -1.19
C MET A 45 -0.17 -2.90 -1.99
N ASN A 46 0.40 -3.14 -3.18
CA ASN A 46 0.01 -4.27 -4.03
C ASN A 46 0.26 -5.61 -3.34
N GLU A 47 1.42 -5.79 -2.70
CA GLU A 47 1.74 -7.03 -1.97
C GLU A 47 0.73 -7.32 -0.83
N ILE A 48 0.31 -6.29 -0.10
CA ILE A 48 -0.67 -6.45 0.99
C ILE A 48 -2.08 -6.74 0.45
N ILE A 49 -2.45 -6.10 -0.67
CA ILE A 49 -3.72 -6.40 -1.35
C ILE A 49 -3.72 -7.84 -1.85
N ASP A 50 -2.64 -8.30 -2.48
CA ASP A 50 -2.51 -9.69 -2.93
C ASP A 50 -2.63 -10.68 -1.76
N ALA A 51 -1.98 -10.39 -0.62
CA ALA A 51 -2.12 -11.19 0.59
C ALA A 51 -3.57 -11.21 1.12
N LEU A 52 -4.29 -10.09 1.04
CA LEU A 52 -5.70 -10.00 1.43
C LEU A 52 -6.58 -10.84 0.49
N VAL A 53 -6.37 -10.75 -0.82
CA VAL A 53 -7.10 -11.52 -1.82
C VAL A 53 -6.87 -13.03 -1.62
N MET A 54 -5.62 -13.45 -1.37
CA MET A 54 -5.29 -14.84 -1.10
C MET A 54 -5.95 -15.34 0.19
N LEU A 55 -6.08 -14.50 1.21
CA LEU A 55 -6.75 -14.83 2.47
C LEU A 55 -8.27 -14.99 2.31
N GLU A 56 -8.88 -14.23 1.41
CA GLU A 56 -10.32 -14.26 1.14
C GLU A 56 -10.72 -15.32 0.10
N SER A 57 -9.77 -15.81 -0.68
CA SER A 57 -10.01 -16.83 -1.71
C SER A 57 -10.08 -18.22 -1.06
N PRO A 58 -11.21 -18.95 -1.16
CA PRO A 58 -11.27 -20.33 -0.67
C PRO A 58 -10.34 -21.23 -1.51
N PRO A 59 -9.72 -22.27 -0.91
CA PRO A 59 -9.01 -23.27 -1.69
C PRO A 59 -10.01 -23.97 -2.63
N SER A 60 -9.68 -23.98 -3.91
CA SER A 60 -10.43 -24.70 -4.96
C SER A 60 -10.30 -26.21 -4.80
#